data_AF-A0A7W9PMW2-F1
#
_entry.id   AF-A0A7W9PMW2-F1
#
_cell.length_a   1.000
_cell.length_b   1.000
_cell.length_c   1.000
_cell.angle_alpha   90.00
_cell.angle_beta   90.00
_cell.angle_gamma   90.00
#
_symmetry.space_group_name_H-M   'P 1'
#
loop_
_entity.id
_entity.type
_entity.pdbx_description
1 polymer ?
#
loop_
_entity_poly.entity_id
_entity_poly.type
_entity_poly.pdbx_seq_one_letter_code
_entity_poly.pdbx_strand_id
1 'polypeptide(L)'
;MTATSDDLRKRATRLRRGVGQLGMIEAILDAASGPWLGAMDADGRGTAELRMHLAGRYRLTAVVTSAGKLTIVQMQTPGPEPERVLSSKPGLRRGWESAEEEMPKQPDWLDYVVDWVANASADVDRRAVIEWHLEGHDRQLAAMNDTIDSLRLSLREREELRDELAAEITNLRTELDALNGTPADQ
;
A
#
# COMPACT_ATOMS: atom_id res chain seq x y z
N MET A 1 1.56 -4.53 4.29
CA MET A 1 2.61 -4.01 5.20
C MET A 1 3.74 -3.48 4.33
N THR A 2 3.85 -2.15 4.20
CA THR A 2 4.93 -1.47 3.50
C THR A 2 6.20 -1.51 4.36
N ALA A 3 7.34 -1.77 3.74
CA ALA A 3 8.62 -2.01 4.40
C ALA A 3 9.64 -0.94 3.98
N THR A 4 10.52 -0.53 4.88
CA THR A 4 11.63 0.38 4.56
C THR A 4 12.64 -0.29 3.62
N SER A 5 13.53 0.48 2.98
CA SER A 5 14.62 -0.08 2.15
C SER A 5 15.46 -1.12 2.91
N ASP A 6 15.76 -0.89 4.20
CA ASP A 6 16.50 -1.84 5.03
C ASP A 6 15.72 -3.12 5.34
N ASP A 7 14.41 -3.02 5.55
CA ASP A 7 13.56 -4.18 5.74
C ASP A 7 13.43 -5.00 4.46
N LEU A 8 13.39 -4.33 3.30
CA LEU A 8 13.42 -4.98 1.99
C LEU A 8 14.75 -5.70 1.76
N ARG A 9 15.89 -5.11 2.15
CA ARG A 9 17.21 -5.78 2.10
C ARG A 9 17.23 -7.06 2.94
N LYS A 10 16.69 -7.02 4.16
CA LYS A 10 16.54 -8.23 5.02
C LYS A 10 15.62 -9.29 4.41
N ARG A 11 14.60 -8.89 3.65
CA ARG A 11 13.73 -9.85 2.93
C ARG A 11 14.42 -10.43 1.71
N ALA A 12 15.16 -9.63 0.96
CA ALA A 12 15.92 -10.06 -0.22
C ALA A 12 16.87 -11.21 0.11
N THR A 13 17.61 -11.07 1.23
CA THR A 13 18.58 -12.06 1.70
C THR A 13 17.95 -13.35 2.24
N ARG A 14 16.71 -13.29 2.74
CA ARG A 14 15.96 -14.47 3.24
C ARG A 14 15.34 -15.29 2.12
N LEU A 15 14.91 -14.63 1.06
CA LEU A 15 14.53 -15.33 -0.17
C LEU A 15 15.85 -15.92 -0.74
N ARG A 16 15.97 -17.23 -0.92
CA ARG A 16 17.18 -17.90 -1.43
C ARG A 16 17.44 -17.54 -2.92
N ARG A 17 17.72 -16.27 -3.18
CA ARG A 17 17.86 -15.67 -4.52
C ARG A 17 19.24 -15.97 -5.08
N GLY A 18 19.35 -15.95 -6.41
CA GLY A 18 20.65 -16.01 -7.07
C GLY A 18 21.48 -14.76 -6.74
N VAL A 19 22.80 -14.90 -6.63
CA VAL A 19 23.73 -13.81 -6.24
C VAL A 19 23.55 -12.57 -7.12
N GLY A 20 23.36 -12.75 -8.44
CA GLY A 20 23.13 -11.63 -9.37
C GLY A 20 21.78 -10.93 -9.19
N GLN A 21 20.74 -11.66 -8.82
CA GLN A 21 19.41 -11.08 -8.54
C GLN A 21 19.44 -10.23 -7.27
N LEU A 22 20.15 -10.70 -6.23
CA LEU A 22 20.34 -9.95 -5.00
C LEU A 22 21.14 -8.67 -5.24
N GLY A 23 22.25 -8.74 -5.98
CA GLY A 23 23.08 -7.57 -6.28
C GLY A 23 22.33 -6.46 -7.03
N MET A 24 21.46 -6.81 -7.98
CA MET A 24 20.60 -5.82 -8.65
C MET A 24 19.62 -5.13 -7.71
N ILE A 25 18.99 -5.90 -6.81
CA ILE A 25 18.04 -5.36 -5.83
C ILE A 25 18.78 -4.46 -4.84
N GLU A 26 19.95 -4.89 -4.35
CA GLU A 26 20.76 -4.10 -3.41
C GLU A 26 21.22 -2.78 -4.02
N ALA A 27 21.69 -2.77 -5.28
CA ALA A 27 22.08 -1.52 -5.95
C ALA A 27 20.93 -0.50 -6.03
N ILE A 28 19.70 -0.97 -6.34
CA ILE A 28 18.51 -0.10 -6.37
C ILE A 28 18.17 0.41 -4.96
N LEU A 29 18.25 -0.46 -3.94
CA LEU A 29 17.95 -0.09 -2.56
C LEU A 29 19.00 0.87 -1.96
N ASP A 30 20.26 0.76 -2.38
CA ASP A 30 21.36 1.64 -1.95
C ASP A 30 21.19 3.06 -2.49
N ALA A 31 20.63 3.21 -3.70
CA ALA A 31 20.27 4.49 -4.29
C ALA A 31 19.04 5.14 -3.62
N ALA A 32 18.19 4.34 -2.99
CA ALA A 32 16.90 4.73 -2.42
C ALA A 32 17.06 5.42 -1.05
N SER A 33 17.70 6.58 -1.05
CA SER A 33 17.83 7.43 0.15
C SER A 33 16.53 8.14 0.50
N GLY A 34 16.27 8.36 1.79
CA GLY A 34 15.01 8.96 2.26
C GLY A 34 13.90 7.93 2.53
N PRO A 35 12.64 8.37 2.66
CA PRO A 35 11.54 7.55 3.18
C PRO A 35 10.90 6.67 2.09
N TRP A 36 11.73 5.93 1.37
CA TRP A 36 11.23 4.92 0.47
C TRP A 36 10.54 3.82 1.26
N LEU A 37 9.35 3.49 0.80
CA LEU A 37 8.56 2.39 1.32
C LEU A 37 8.25 1.44 0.18
N GLY A 38 8.25 0.15 0.44
CA GLY A 38 8.03 -0.81 -0.62
C GLY A 38 7.56 -2.17 -0.15
N ALA A 39 7.43 -3.03 -1.14
CA ALA A 39 7.18 -4.44 -0.98
C ALA A 39 8.05 -5.17 -2.00
N MET A 40 8.45 -6.38 -1.62
CA MET A 40 9.14 -7.28 -2.50
C MET A 40 8.33 -8.56 -2.53
N ASP A 41 8.00 -8.98 -3.74
CA ASP A 41 7.39 -10.27 -3.99
C ASP A 41 8.31 -11.06 -4.92
N ALA A 42 8.12 -12.36 -4.95
CA ALA A 42 8.82 -13.17 -5.90
C ALA A 42 7.99 -14.37 -6.31
N ASP A 43 7.96 -14.59 -7.61
CA ASP A 43 7.20 -15.69 -8.15
C ASP A 43 7.89 -17.03 -7.88
N GLY A 44 7.11 -18.11 -7.97
CA GLY A 44 7.62 -19.48 -7.92
C GLY A 44 8.51 -19.86 -9.12
N ARG A 45 8.74 -18.94 -10.07
CA ARG A 45 9.55 -19.14 -11.28
C ARG A 45 10.94 -18.50 -11.18
N GLY A 46 11.26 -17.88 -10.04
CA GLY A 46 12.59 -17.33 -9.76
C GLY A 46 12.75 -15.85 -10.08
N THR A 47 11.68 -15.16 -10.48
CA THR A 47 11.67 -13.70 -10.67
C THR A 47 11.35 -13.01 -9.34
N ALA A 48 11.96 -11.86 -9.11
CA ALA A 48 11.70 -11.00 -7.97
C ALA A 48 11.17 -9.67 -8.46
N GLU A 49 10.09 -9.21 -7.86
CA GLU A 49 9.47 -7.92 -8.13
C GLU A 49 9.68 -7.02 -6.92
N LEU A 50 10.38 -5.92 -7.14
CA LEU A 50 10.57 -4.84 -6.19
C LEU A 50 9.61 -3.71 -6.53
N ARG A 51 8.70 -3.39 -5.60
CA ARG A 51 7.80 -2.23 -5.70
C ARG A 51 8.14 -1.24 -4.61
N MET A 52 8.40 0.00 -4.98
CA MET A 52 8.75 1.06 -4.05
C MET A 52 7.97 2.33 -4.36
N HIS A 53 7.74 3.16 -3.35
CA HIS A 53 7.15 4.48 -3.48
C HIS A 53 7.85 5.46 -2.54
N LEU A 54 7.91 6.71 -2.96
CA LEU A 54 8.53 7.80 -2.20
C LEU A 54 7.51 8.93 -2.03
N ALA A 55 7.10 9.15 -0.78
CA ALA A 55 6.19 10.21 -0.36
C ALA A 55 4.93 10.36 -1.25
N GLY A 56 4.41 9.26 -1.80
CA GLY A 56 3.25 9.26 -2.70
C GLY A 56 3.46 9.94 -4.07
N ARG A 57 4.67 10.45 -4.36
CA ARG A 57 5.01 11.20 -5.58
C ARG A 57 5.65 10.32 -6.64
N TYR A 58 6.56 9.46 -6.20
CA TYR A 58 7.26 8.53 -7.08
C TYR A 58 6.82 7.11 -6.80
N ARG A 59 6.79 6.28 -7.85
CA ARG A 59 6.56 4.84 -7.72
C ARG A 59 7.44 4.08 -8.70
N LEU A 60 8.23 3.17 -8.15
CA LEU A 60 9.08 2.24 -8.89
C LEU A 60 8.50 0.83 -8.84
N THR A 61 8.49 0.14 -9.97
CA THR A 61 8.34 -1.31 -10.07
C THR A 61 9.52 -1.84 -10.89
N ALA A 62 10.34 -2.70 -10.31
CA ALA A 62 11.47 -3.34 -10.98
C ALA A 62 11.37 -4.86 -10.87
N VAL A 63 11.46 -5.55 -12.01
CA VAL A 63 11.41 -7.01 -12.07
C VAL A 63 12.77 -7.55 -12.45
N VAL A 64 13.36 -8.34 -11.56
CA VAL A 64 14.70 -8.91 -11.68
C VAL A 64 14.59 -10.43 -11.77
N THR A 65 15.15 -11.01 -12.82
CA THR A 65 15.25 -12.46 -12.99
C THR A 65 16.29 -13.07 -12.06
N SER A 66 16.20 -14.38 -11.81
CA SER A 66 17.19 -15.15 -11.03
C SER A 66 18.62 -15.04 -11.57
N ALA A 67 18.77 -14.77 -12.86
CA ALA A 67 20.05 -14.56 -13.53
C ALA A 67 20.65 -13.16 -13.30
N GLY A 68 19.99 -12.28 -12.54
CA GLY A 68 20.41 -10.89 -12.38
C GLY A 68 20.24 -10.11 -13.67
N LYS A 69 19.02 -10.07 -14.20
CA LYS A 69 18.64 -9.19 -15.32
C LYS A 69 17.32 -8.51 -15.04
N LEU A 70 17.27 -7.20 -15.28
CA LEU A 70 16.04 -6.42 -15.32
C LEU A 70 15.25 -6.78 -16.59
N THR A 71 13.97 -7.14 -16.43
CA THR A 71 13.09 -7.47 -17.56
C THR A 71 12.07 -6.39 -17.84
N ILE A 72 11.54 -5.79 -16.78
CA ILE A 72 10.68 -4.63 -16.83
C ILE A 72 11.02 -3.70 -15.66
N VAL A 73 11.11 -2.41 -15.95
CA VAL A 73 11.17 -1.36 -14.94
C VAL A 73 10.17 -0.29 -15.32
N GLN A 74 9.33 0.08 -14.37
CA GLN A 74 8.32 1.12 -14.52
C GLN A 74 8.56 2.14 -13.42
N MET A 75 8.70 3.40 -13.79
CA MET A 75 8.76 4.49 -12.83
C MET A 75 7.71 5.52 -13.20
N GLN A 76 6.91 5.86 -12.20
CA GLN A 76 6.00 6.99 -12.22
C GLN A 76 6.66 8.15 -11.49
N THR A 77 6.73 9.29 -12.17
CA THR A 77 7.31 10.54 -11.67
C THR A 77 6.21 11.58 -11.48
N PRO A 78 6.35 12.51 -10.53
CA PRO A 78 5.44 13.65 -10.42
C PRO A 78 5.64 14.58 -11.63
N GLY A 79 4.54 15.04 -12.22
CA GLY A 79 4.57 16.01 -13.33
C GLY A 79 3.88 15.52 -14.61
N PRO A 80 4.08 16.23 -15.74
CA PRO A 80 3.37 15.99 -17.00
C PRO A 80 3.85 14.75 -17.75
N GLU A 81 5.01 14.19 -17.40
CA GLU A 81 5.49 12.89 -17.87
C GLU A 81 5.09 11.82 -16.86
N PRO A 82 3.96 11.13 -17.07
CA PRO A 82 3.35 10.37 -15.98
C PRO A 82 4.11 9.07 -15.71
N GLU A 83 4.83 8.52 -16.68
CA GLU A 83 5.40 7.18 -16.57
C GLU A 83 6.43 6.90 -17.67
N ARG A 84 7.59 6.35 -17.29
CA ARG A 84 8.45 5.66 -18.27
C ARG A 84 8.64 4.19 -17.92
N VAL A 85 8.70 3.38 -18.96
CA VAL A 85 8.80 1.92 -18.86
C VAL A 85 9.98 1.44 -19.69
N LEU A 86 10.98 0.87 -19.01
CA LEU A 86 12.03 0.06 -19.62
C LEU A 86 11.53 -1.37 -19.79
N SER A 87 11.52 -1.86 -21.02
CA SER A 87 11.08 -3.23 -21.30
C SER A 87 11.82 -3.83 -22.49
N SER A 88 12.18 -5.10 -22.35
CA SER A 88 12.82 -5.87 -23.42
C SER A 88 11.83 -6.13 -24.54
N LYS A 89 10.53 -6.16 -24.21
CA LYS A 89 9.41 -6.22 -25.16
C LYS A 89 9.07 -4.81 -25.65
N PRO A 90 9.23 -4.50 -26.96
CA PRO A 90 8.97 -3.18 -27.51
C PRO A 90 7.57 -2.63 -27.22
N GLY A 91 6.53 -3.48 -27.31
CA GLY A 91 5.14 -3.07 -27.07
C GLY A 91 4.78 -2.69 -25.63
N LEU A 92 5.71 -2.86 -24.67
CA LEU A 92 5.53 -2.42 -23.29
C LEU A 92 6.33 -1.16 -22.95
N ARG A 93 7.16 -0.66 -23.88
CA ARG A 93 7.94 0.56 -23.67
C ARG A 93 7.01 1.76 -23.69
N ARG A 94 7.26 2.74 -22.83
CA ARG A 94 6.45 3.95 -22.68
C ARG A 94 7.32 5.10 -22.20
N GLY A 95 7.03 6.32 -22.64
CA GLY A 95 7.75 7.52 -22.18
C GLY A 95 9.10 7.75 -22.86
N TRP A 96 9.27 7.27 -24.10
CA TRP A 96 10.51 7.39 -24.90
C TRP A 96 10.21 7.89 -26.32
N GLU A 97 9.18 8.72 -26.46
CA GLU A 97 8.64 9.18 -27.74
C GLU A 97 9.30 10.50 -28.20
N SER A 98 10.00 11.19 -27.31
CA SER A 98 10.75 12.42 -27.60
C SER A 98 12.03 12.11 -28.37
N ALA A 99 12.34 12.95 -29.37
CA ALA A 99 13.56 12.82 -30.18
C ALA A 99 14.85 13.11 -29.39
N GLU A 100 14.73 13.73 -28.21
CA GLU A 100 15.84 14.14 -27.36
C GLU A 100 16.27 13.05 -26.37
N GLU A 101 15.44 12.02 -26.13
CA GLU A 101 15.69 11.04 -25.09
C GLU A 101 15.40 9.61 -25.57
N GLU A 102 16.46 8.88 -25.92
CA GLU A 102 16.37 7.48 -26.29
C GLU A 102 16.30 6.57 -25.05
N MET A 103 15.51 5.49 -25.16
CA MET A 103 15.49 4.46 -24.12
C MET A 103 16.89 3.83 -23.96
N PRO A 104 17.42 3.74 -22.73
CA PRO A 104 18.69 3.07 -22.49
C PRO A 104 18.61 1.60 -22.92
N LYS A 105 19.76 1.03 -23.30
CA LYS A 105 19.87 -0.37 -23.74
C LYS A 105 20.46 -1.22 -22.60
N GLN A 106 20.28 -2.54 -22.67
CA GLN A 106 21.02 -3.41 -21.76
C GLN A 106 22.49 -3.47 -22.19
N PRO A 107 23.46 -3.47 -21.25
CA PRO A 107 23.30 -3.67 -19.80
C PRO A 107 22.99 -2.40 -18.95
N ASP A 108 23.01 -1.21 -19.54
CA ASP A 108 22.98 0.11 -18.86
C ASP A 108 21.70 0.42 -18.06
N TRP A 109 20.71 -0.47 -18.09
CA TRP A 109 19.46 -0.31 -17.36
C TRP A 109 19.63 -0.21 -15.85
N LEU A 110 20.58 -0.95 -15.27
CA LEU A 110 20.75 -0.91 -13.82
C LEU A 110 21.24 0.48 -13.39
N ASP A 111 22.26 0.99 -14.08
CA ASP A 111 22.84 2.31 -13.80
C ASP A 111 21.79 3.41 -13.99
N TYR A 112 21.03 3.34 -15.10
CA TYR A 112 19.94 4.28 -15.34
C TYR A 112 18.89 4.27 -14.21
N VAL A 113 18.50 3.09 -13.71
CA VAL A 113 17.51 2.97 -12.64
C VAL A 113 18.07 3.46 -11.30
N VAL A 114 19.34 3.17 -11.01
CA VAL A 114 20.06 3.66 -9.84
C VAL A 114 20.10 5.18 -9.85
N ASP A 115 20.50 5.80 -10.95
CA ASP A 115 20.53 7.26 -11.11
C ASP A 115 19.12 7.84 -10.97
N TRP A 116 18.11 7.19 -11.55
CA TRP A 116 16.74 7.65 -11.45
C TRP A 116 16.22 7.64 -10.01
N VAL A 117 16.50 6.57 -9.25
CA VAL A 117 16.12 6.46 -7.84
C VAL A 117 16.88 7.48 -7.00
N ALA A 118 18.17 7.70 -7.26
CA ALA A 118 18.96 8.72 -6.58
C ALA A 118 18.40 10.14 -6.84
N ASN A 119 18.07 10.45 -8.09
CA ASN A 119 17.47 11.74 -8.47
C ASN A 119 16.09 11.95 -7.82
N ALA A 120 15.24 10.92 -7.80
CA ALA A 120 13.95 10.97 -7.11
C ALA A 120 14.12 11.18 -5.60
N SER A 121 15.13 10.54 -5.01
CA SER A 121 15.46 10.72 -3.59
C SER A 121 15.93 12.14 -3.28
N ALA A 122 16.67 12.77 -4.19
CA ALA A 122 17.13 14.16 -4.07
C ALA A 122 16.02 15.20 -4.30
N ASP A 123 15.03 14.89 -5.15
CA ASP A 123 13.87 15.77 -5.40
C ASP A 123 12.99 15.94 -4.15
N VAL A 124 12.84 14.87 -3.37
CA VAL A 124 11.92 14.87 -2.23
C VAL A 124 12.61 15.42 -0.98
N ASP A 125 12.27 16.66 -0.63
CA ASP A 125 12.74 17.29 0.60
C ASP A 125 12.02 16.75 1.86
N ARG A 126 12.62 16.99 3.04
CA ARG A 126 12.05 16.57 4.32
C ARG A 126 10.65 17.15 4.57
N ARG A 127 10.34 18.31 4.00
CA ARG A 127 9.05 18.96 4.16
C ARG A 127 7.95 18.22 3.41
N ALA A 128 8.16 17.86 2.16
CA ALA A 128 7.23 17.08 1.35
C ALA A 128 6.91 15.72 2.01
N VAL A 129 7.90 15.13 2.67
CA VAL A 129 7.72 13.90 3.45
C VAL A 129 6.77 14.13 4.64
N ILE A 130 6.97 15.22 5.39
CA ILE A 130 6.12 15.56 6.53
C ILE A 130 4.69 15.87 6.06
N GLU A 131 4.54 16.65 4.98
CA GLU A 131 3.24 16.97 4.40
C GLU A 131 2.50 15.68 3.99
N TRP A 132 3.18 14.74 3.32
CA TRP A 132 2.59 13.45 2.97
C TRP A 132 2.17 12.62 4.19
N HIS A 133 2.98 12.61 5.25
CA HIS A 133 2.62 11.93 6.49
C HIS A 133 1.42 12.56 7.18
N LEU A 134 1.34 13.88 7.21
CA LEU A 134 0.20 14.61 7.77
C LEU A 134 -1.09 14.28 7.00
N GLU A 135 -1.07 14.34 5.67
CA GLU A 135 -2.21 13.96 4.83
C GLU A 135 -2.64 12.49 5.04
N GLY A 136 -1.67 11.61 5.28
CA GLY A 136 -1.92 10.21 5.64
C GLY A 136 -2.65 10.08 6.97
N HIS A 137 -2.18 10.78 8.00
CA HIS A 137 -2.78 10.77 9.33
C HIS A 137 -4.15 11.44 9.36
N ASP A 138 -4.36 12.53 8.61
CA ASP A 138 -5.66 13.19 8.49
C ASP A 138 -6.71 12.26 7.89
N ARG A 139 -6.35 11.51 6.84
CA ARG A 139 -7.24 10.47 6.27
C ARG A 139 -7.54 9.35 7.26
N GLN A 140 -6.55 8.93 8.04
CA GLN A 140 -6.75 7.92 9.07
C GLN A 140 -7.68 8.42 10.18
N LEU A 141 -7.52 9.67 10.62
CA LEU A 141 -8.40 10.30 11.60
C LEU A 141 -9.83 10.42 11.08
N ALA A 142 -10.02 10.83 9.83
CA ALA A 142 -11.34 10.88 9.20
C ALA A 142 -12.02 9.50 9.19
N ALA A 143 -11.31 8.45 8.76
CA ALA A 143 -11.85 7.08 8.76
C ALA A 143 -12.18 6.57 10.18
N MET A 144 -11.39 6.95 11.19
CA MET A 144 -11.68 6.63 12.59
C MET A 144 -12.94 7.36 13.08
N ASN A 145 -13.13 8.63 12.70
CA ASN A 145 -14.34 9.37 13.04
C ASN A 145 -15.58 8.73 12.41
N ASP A 146 -15.53 8.36 11.12
CA ASP A 146 -16.63 7.67 10.44
C ASP A 146 -16.99 6.35 11.14
N THR A 147 -15.96 5.61 11.59
CA THR A 147 -16.15 4.37 12.35
C THR A 147 -16.82 4.64 13.71
N ILE A 148 -16.38 5.67 14.43
CA ILE A 148 -16.98 6.06 15.73
C ILE A 148 -18.45 6.46 15.54
N ASP A 149 -18.77 7.22 14.51
CA ASP A 149 -20.13 7.67 14.26
C ASP A 149 -21.05 6.52 13.86
N SER A 150 -20.54 5.58 13.06
CA SER A 150 -21.24 4.32 12.77
C SER A 150 -21.52 3.51 14.03
N LEU A 151 -20.52 3.34 14.91
CA LEU A 151 -20.69 2.63 16.18
C LEU A 151 -21.70 3.31 17.11
N ARG A 152 -21.70 4.65 17.15
CA ARG A 152 -22.68 5.42 17.92
C ARG A 152 -24.10 5.23 17.39
N LEU A 153 -24.28 5.17 16.07
CA LEU A 153 -25.57 4.90 15.46
C LEU A 153 -26.08 3.50 15.84
N SER A 154 -25.25 2.47 15.63
CA SER A 154 -25.62 1.10 16.01
C SER A 154 -25.87 0.92 17.50
N LEU A 155 -25.21 1.70 18.36
CA LEU A 155 -25.49 1.69 19.79
C LEU A 155 -26.90 2.23 20.08
N ARG A 156 -27.30 3.35 19.47
CA ARG A 156 -28.65 3.91 19.64
C ARG A 156 -29.74 2.94 19.19
N GLU A 157 -29.57 2.31 18.02
CA GLU A 157 -30.51 1.31 17.52
C GLU A 157 -30.68 0.13 18.50
N ARG A 158 -29.59 -0.29 19.15
CA ARG A 158 -29.64 -1.34 20.18
C ARG A 158 -30.29 -0.88 21.48
N GLU A 159 -30.10 0.39 21.86
CA GLU A 159 -30.75 0.97 23.03
C GLU A 159 -32.26 1.11 22.81
N GLU A 160 -32.69 1.51 21.60
CA GLU A 160 -34.10 1.54 21.21
C GLU A 160 -34.73 0.13 21.27
N LEU A 161 -34.09 -0.87 20.67
CA LEU A 161 -34.55 -2.26 20.74
C LEU A 161 -34.62 -2.78 22.18
N ARG A 162 -33.63 -2.43 23.02
CA ARG A 162 -33.64 -2.80 24.45
C ARG A 162 -34.86 -2.19 25.15
N ASP A 163 -35.15 -0.93 24.88
CA ASP A 163 -36.26 -0.22 25.52
C ASP A 163 -37.62 -0.76 25.05
N GLU A 164 -37.75 -1.12 23.77
CA GLU A 164 -38.91 -1.85 23.22
C GLU A 164 -39.12 -3.20 23.92
N LEU A 165 -38.08 -4.02 24.02
CA LEU A 165 -38.14 -5.32 24.70
C LEU A 165 -38.44 -5.17 26.20
N ALA A 166 -37.92 -4.14 26.86
CA ALA A 166 -38.22 -3.86 28.26
C ALA A 166 -39.70 -3.50 28.47
N ALA A 167 -40.29 -2.72 27.54
CA ALA A 167 -41.71 -2.40 27.55
C ALA A 167 -42.57 -3.66 27.30
N GLU A 168 -42.20 -4.50 26.33
CA GLU A 168 -42.88 -5.76 26.05
C GLU A 168 -42.85 -6.71 27.26
N ILE A 169 -41.69 -6.90 27.89
CA ILE A 169 -41.57 -7.71 29.11
C ILE A 169 -42.48 -7.17 30.23
N THR A 170 -42.56 -5.85 30.39
CA THR A 170 -43.43 -5.23 31.39
C THR A 170 -44.91 -5.50 31.10
N ASN A 171 -45.32 -5.41 29.84
CA ASN A 171 -46.68 -5.73 29.41
C ASN A 171 -47.01 -7.21 29.65
N LEU A 172 -46.13 -8.12 29.22
CA LEU A 172 -46.32 -9.58 29.39
C LEU A 172 -46.38 -9.98 30.87
N ARG A 173 -45.58 -9.35 31.73
CA ARG A 173 -45.65 -9.58 33.19
C ARG A 173 -47.00 -9.12 33.75
N THR A 174 -47.47 -7.95 33.34
CA THR A 174 -48.77 -7.40 33.76
C THR A 174 -49.92 -8.31 33.32
N GLU A 175 -49.87 -8.80 32.07
CA GLU A 175 -50.87 -9.73 31.53
C GLU A 175 -50.87 -11.07 32.29
N LEU A 176 -49.69 -11.62 32.57
CA LEU A 176 -49.54 -12.85 33.36
C LEU A 176 -50.09 -12.70 34.78
N ASP A 177 -49.82 -11.58 35.44
CA ASP A 177 -50.34 -11.30 36.78
C ASP A 177 -51.88 -11.17 36.78
N ALA A 178 -52.46 -10.57 35.74
CA ALA A 178 -53.92 -10.48 35.59
C ALA A 178 -54.58 -11.87 35.41
N LEU A 179 -53.94 -12.75 34.63
CA LEU A 179 -54.41 -14.13 34.46
C LEU A 179 -54.31 -14.93 35.77
N ASN A 180 -53.24 -14.76 36.53
CA ASN A 180 -53.06 -15.42 37.83
C ASN A 180 -53.96 -14.84 38.93
N GLY A 181 -54.33 -13.56 38.82
CA GLY A 181 -55.22 -12.85 39.76
C GLY A 181 -56.71 -13.09 39.51
N THR A 182 -57.09 -13.79 38.43
CA THR A 182 -58.47 -14.21 38.18
C THR A 182 -58.77 -15.45 39.03
N PRO A 183 -59.61 -15.37 40.09
CA PRO A 183 -59.93 -16.54 40.89
C PRO A 183 -60.67 -17.56 40.03
N ALA A 184 -60.24 -18.82 40.10
CA ALA A 184 -61.01 -19.96 39.62
C ALA A 184 -62.24 -20.14 40.52
N ASP A 185 -63.26 -19.30 40.33
CA ASP A 185 -64.58 -19.49 40.93
C ASP A 185 -65.65 -18.81 40.06
N GLN A 186 -66.20 -19.60 39.15
CA GLN A 186 -67.65 -19.75 38.91
C GLN A 186 -67.92 -20.90 37.94
#